data_AF-A0A653S361-F1
#
_entry.id   AF-A0A653S361-F1
#
_cell.length_a   1.000
_cell.length_b   1.000
_cell.length_c   1.000
_cell.angle_alpha   90.00
_cell.angle_beta   90.00
_cell.angle_gamma   90.00
#
_symmetry.space_group_name_H-M   'P 1'
#
loop_
_entity.id
_entity.type
_entity.pdbx_description
1 polymer ?
#
loop_
_entity_poly.entity_id
_entity_poly.type
_entity_poly.pdbx_seq_one_letter_code
_entity_poly.pdbx_strand_id
1 'polypeptide(L)'
;MTEKLTTQQRKKCFDILFKEKIVPFFENRGFDRYSKTTKRIYKDLGSNLTVFIYFEYKTFGKGFYDITISYYDSDFGKTEEDTYLVMAQIKKPTIKGVTEKELEQSTDNWLVEIDSKIIPFIEQHATHKAILNSNLFYISKFREKERLDILERKSK
;
A
#
# COMPACT_ATOMS: atom_id res chain seq x y z
N MET A 1 -18.32 -0.58 30.84
CA MET A 1 -18.26 -1.36 29.57
C MET A 1 -17.77 -0.43 28.49
N THR A 2 -16.71 -0.77 27.77
CA THR A 2 -16.26 0.03 26.61
C THR A 2 -17.15 -0.29 25.42
N GLU A 3 -17.79 0.73 24.85
CA GLU A 3 -18.70 0.56 23.72
C GLU A 3 -17.94 0.07 22.48
N LYS A 4 -18.43 -1.00 21.86
CA LYS A 4 -17.84 -1.55 20.63
C LYS A 4 -18.32 -0.76 19.43
N LEU A 5 -17.40 -0.37 18.55
CA LEU A 5 -17.70 0.31 17.31
C LEU A 5 -18.44 -0.60 16.34
N THR A 6 -19.50 -0.08 15.75
CA THR A 6 -20.08 -0.61 14.51
C THR A 6 -19.10 -0.47 13.35
N THR A 7 -19.33 -1.20 12.25
CA THR A 7 -18.53 -1.07 11.03
C THR A 7 -18.49 0.37 10.50
N GLN A 8 -19.61 1.09 10.56
CA GLN A 8 -19.69 2.47 10.08
C GLN A 8 -18.87 3.42 10.96
N GLN A 9 -18.98 3.29 12.29
CA GLN A 9 -18.16 4.08 13.23
C GLN A 9 -16.68 3.78 13.03
N ARG A 10 -16.28 2.50 12.93
CA ARG A 10 -14.89 2.11 12.70
C ARG A 10 -14.32 2.73 11.42
N LYS A 11 -15.11 2.75 10.33
CA LYS A 11 -14.71 3.40 9.08
C LYS A 11 -14.47 4.90 9.26
N LYS A 12 -15.33 5.59 9.99
CA LYS A 12 -15.17 7.02 10.32
C LYS A 12 -13.93 7.27 11.19
N CYS A 13 -13.73 6.48 12.24
CA CYS A 13 -12.54 6.59 13.10
C CYS A 13 -11.25 6.36 12.29
N PHE A 14 -11.25 5.36 11.41
CA PHE A 14 -10.12 5.12 10.52
C PHE A 14 -9.90 6.28 9.54
N ASP A 15 -10.95 6.90 9.01
CA ASP A 15 -10.79 8.06 8.10
C ASP A 15 -10.08 9.23 8.78
N ILE A 16 -10.36 9.46 10.07
CA ILE A 16 -9.68 10.46 10.90
C ILE A 16 -8.21 10.06 11.07
N LEU A 17 -7.94 8.83 11.54
CA LEU A 17 -6.57 8.33 11.73
C LEU A 17 -5.76 8.32 10.42
N PHE A 18 -6.40 8.01 9.29
CA PHE A 18 -5.78 8.03 7.98
C PHE A 18 -5.32 9.44 7.61
N LYS A 19 -6.18 10.44 7.82
CA LYS A 19 -5.87 11.84 7.51
C LYS A 19 -4.85 12.44 8.46
N GLU A 20 -4.95 12.15 9.76
CA GLU A 20 -4.20 12.86 10.81
C GLU A 20 -2.89 12.19 11.20
N LYS A 21 -2.77 10.87 11.03
CA LYS A 21 -1.56 10.12 11.37
C LYS A 21 -0.89 9.47 10.16
N ILE A 22 -1.67 8.70 9.38
CA ILE A 22 -1.09 7.87 8.31
C ILE A 22 -0.57 8.74 7.16
N VAL A 23 -1.37 9.68 6.64
CA VAL A 23 -0.95 10.57 5.55
C VAL A 23 0.30 11.37 5.93
N PRO A 24 0.34 12.10 7.06
CA PRO A 24 1.55 12.85 7.46
C PRO A 24 2.79 11.96 7.65
N PHE A 25 2.62 10.74 8.16
CA PHE A 25 3.72 9.78 8.27
C PHE A 25 4.36 9.45 6.91
N PHE A 26 3.53 9.27 5.88
CA PHE A 26 3.97 8.94 4.52
C PHE A 26 4.50 10.16 3.77
N GLU A 27 3.90 11.34 3.96
CA GLU A 27 4.40 12.62 3.41
C GLU A 27 5.84 12.88 3.84
N ASN A 28 6.17 12.63 5.12
CA ASN A 28 7.54 12.74 5.64
C ASN A 28 8.54 11.76 5.00
N ARG A 29 8.08 10.81 4.18
CA ARG A 29 8.90 9.82 3.44
C ARG A 29 8.82 10.02 1.92
N GLY A 30 8.30 11.16 1.48
CA GLY A 30 8.17 11.52 0.07
C GLY A 30 7.08 10.77 -0.68
N PHE A 31 6.02 10.35 0.03
CA PHE A 31 4.81 9.85 -0.60
C PHE A 31 3.74 10.93 -0.61
N ASP A 32 2.85 10.87 -1.58
CA ASP A 32 1.70 11.75 -1.71
C ASP A 32 0.39 10.97 -1.58
N ARG A 33 -0.65 11.67 -1.12
CA ARG A 33 -2.01 11.14 -1.16
C ARG A 33 -2.54 11.24 -2.59
N TYR A 34 -2.98 10.10 -3.16
CA TYR A 34 -3.48 10.06 -4.53
C TYR A 34 -4.71 10.95 -4.76
N SER A 35 -5.69 10.89 -3.85
CA SER A 35 -6.84 11.80 -3.89
C SER A 35 -7.51 11.96 -2.53
N LYS A 36 -8.29 13.03 -2.37
CA LYS A 36 -9.05 13.33 -1.13
C LYS A 36 -10.08 12.28 -0.76
N THR A 37 -10.57 11.51 -1.72
CA THR A 37 -11.66 10.54 -1.55
C THR A 37 -11.16 9.10 -1.45
N THR A 38 -9.92 8.82 -1.87
CA THR A 38 -9.34 7.48 -1.81
C THR A 38 -8.46 7.33 -0.57
N LYS A 39 -8.30 6.07 -0.14
CA LYS A 39 -7.31 5.64 0.85
C LYS A 39 -6.12 5.02 0.13
N ARG A 40 -5.52 5.83 -0.75
CA ARG A 40 -4.40 5.45 -1.60
C ARG A 40 -3.29 6.47 -1.40
N ILE A 41 -2.09 5.95 -1.20
CA ILE A 41 -0.86 6.73 -1.04
C ILE A 41 0.10 6.23 -2.11
N TYR A 42 0.85 7.11 -2.74
CA TYR A 42 1.77 6.74 -3.80
C TYR A 42 3.09 7.48 -3.69
N LYS A 43 4.12 6.95 -4.34
CA LYS A 43 5.41 7.61 -4.49
C LYS A 43 5.94 7.37 -5.89
N ASP A 44 6.36 8.45 -6.53
CA ASP A 44 7.14 8.38 -7.76
C ASP A 44 8.55 7.91 -7.41
N LEU A 45 8.98 6.83 -8.06
CA LEU A 45 10.31 6.24 -7.88
C LEU A 45 11.25 6.63 -9.02
N GLY A 46 10.78 7.43 -9.98
CA GLY A 46 11.50 7.81 -11.19
C GLY A 46 11.42 6.75 -12.28
N SER A 47 11.94 7.08 -13.47
CA SER A 47 12.04 6.15 -14.61
C SER A 47 10.69 5.51 -14.99
N ASN A 48 9.61 6.29 -14.90
CA ASN A 48 8.22 5.86 -15.14
C ASN A 48 7.67 4.86 -14.11
N LEU A 49 8.39 4.58 -13.03
CA LEU A 49 7.99 3.64 -11.98
C LEU A 49 7.31 4.38 -10.84
N THR A 50 6.13 3.92 -10.44
CA THR A 50 5.40 4.47 -9.30
C THR A 50 4.91 3.34 -8.41
N VAL A 51 5.04 3.50 -7.10
CA VAL A 51 4.49 2.56 -6.12
C VAL A 51 3.23 3.13 -5.48
N PHE A 52 2.22 2.29 -5.29
CA PHE A 52 0.98 2.61 -4.61
C PHE A 52 0.76 1.69 -3.41
N ILE A 53 0.23 2.26 -2.33
CA ILE A 53 -0.25 1.56 -1.15
C ILE A 53 -1.76 1.83 -1.04
N TYR A 54 -2.55 0.76 -1.15
CA TYR A 54 -4.02 0.79 -1.06
C TYR A 54 -4.45 0.31 0.31
N PHE A 55 -5.34 1.03 0.98
CA PHE A 55 -5.90 0.59 2.25
C PHE A 55 -7.32 0.07 2.04
N GLU A 56 -7.53 -1.18 2.40
CA GLU A 56 -8.79 -1.88 2.15
C GLU A 56 -9.39 -2.37 3.46
N TYR A 57 -10.66 -2.07 3.68
CA TYR A 57 -11.39 -2.61 4.81
C TYR A 57 -11.90 -4.01 4.49
N LYS A 58 -11.41 -5.02 5.22
CA LYS A 58 -11.89 -6.39 5.15
C LYS A 58 -12.90 -6.61 6.27
N THR A 59 -14.05 -7.22 5.95
CA THR A 59 -15.16 -7.48 6.89
C THR A 59 -15.02 -8.80 7.65
N PHE A 60 -14.05 -9.65 7.30
CA PHE A 60 -13.88 -10.95 7.93
C PHE A 60 -13.58 -10.81 9.44
N GLY A 61 -14.21 -11.68 10.25
CA GLY A 61 -14.10 -11.66 11.70
C GLY A 61 -14.60 -10.35 12.32
N LYS A 62 -13.74 -9.67 13.08
CA LYS A 62 -14.08 -8.38 13.71
C LYS A 62 -13.90 -7.19 12.78
N GLY A 63 -13.42 -7.40 11.55
CA GLY A 63 -13.10 -6.36 10.57
C GLY A 63 -11.76 -5.65 10.85
N PHE A 64 -11.00 -5.39 9.79
CA PHE A 64 -9.66 -4.79 9.86
C PHE A 64 -9.31 -4.07 8.56
N TYR A 65 -8.30 -3.22 8.61
CA TYR A 65 -7.69 -2.65 7.41
C TYR A 65 -6.43 -3.42 7.04
N ASP A 66 -6.39 -3.83 5.78
CA ASP A 66 -5.23 -4.43 5.15
C ASP A 66 -4.66 -3.46 4.11
N ILE A 67 -3.44 -3.73 3.65
CA ILE A 67 -2.82 -2.99 2.57
C ILE A 67 -2.46 -3.85 1.37
N THR A 68 -2.61 -3.28 0.18
CA THR A 68 -2.03 -3.81 -1.06
C THR A 68 -0.90 -2.87 -1.49
N ILE A 69 0.20 -3.42 -1.99
CA ILE A 69 1.32 -2.62 -2.52
C ILE A 69 1.54 -3.04 -3.97
N SER A 70 1.34 -2.12 -4.90
CA SER A 70 1.44 -2.36 -6.34
C SER A 70 2.37 -1.36 -6.98
N TYR A 71 3.12 -1.82 -7.97
CA TYR A 71 4.00 -0.99 -8.77
C TYR A 71 3.39 -0.83 -10.16
N TYR A 72 3.48 0.38 -10.69
CA TYR A 72 2.99 0.76 -12.02
C TYR A 72 4.16 1.27 -12.84
N ASP A 73 4.11 0.98 -14.14
CA ASP A 73 4.97 1.62 -15.13
C ASP A 73 4.08 2.37 -16.12
N SER A 74 4.35 3.66 -16.35
CA SER A 74 3.52 4.47 -17.23
C SER A 74 3.48 3.99 -18.69
N ASP A 75 4.45 3.19 -19.14
CA ASP A 75 4.47 2.59 -20.48
C ASP A 75 3.62 1.30 -20.53
N PHE A 76 3.25 0.75 -19.38
CA PHE A 76 2.45 -0.48 -19.28
C PHE A 76 0.97 -0.21 -19.04
N GLY A 77 0.68 0.63 -18.04
CA GLY A 77 -0.67 0.82 -17.55
C GLY A 77 -0.74 1.85 -16.43
N LYS A 78 -1.96 2.32 -16.16
CA LYS A 78 -2.24 3.36 -15.18
C LYS A 78 -3.11 2.84 -14.05
N THR A 79 -3.17 3.61 -12.97
CA THR A 79 -3.93 3.23 -11.77
C THR A 79 -5.44 3.21 -11.95
N GLU A 80 -5.96 3.98 -12.91
CA GLU A 80 -7.37 4.09 -13.27
C GLU A 80 -7.90 2.81 -13.93
N GLU A 81 -7.02 2.10 -14.62
CA GLU A 81 -7.30 0.85 -15.33
C GLU A 81 -6.91 -0.38 -14.51
N ASP A 82 -6.48 -0.17 -13.25
CA ASP A 82 -5.94 -1.20 -12.36
C ASP A 82 -4.86 -2.11 -13.00
N THR A 83 -4.14 -1.56 -13.98
CA THR A 83 -3.16 -2.30 -14.78
C THR A 83 -1.78 -2.10 -14.18
N TYR A 84 -1.53 -2.78 -13.05
CA TYR A 84 -0.24 -2.75 -12.36
C TYR A 84 0.82 -3.60 -13.09
N LEU A 85 2.08 -3.17 -12.99
CA LEU A 85 3.24 -3.91 -13.44
C LEU A 85 3.44 -5.15 -12.56
N VAL A 86 3.60 -4.96 -11.24
CA VAL A 86 3.74 -6.07 -10.27
C VAL A 86 3.06 -5.73 -8.95
N MET A 87 2.80 -6.75 -8.12
CA MET A 87 2.24 -6.58 -6.78
C MET A 87 3.12 -7.27 -5.74
N ALA A 88 3.42 -6.60 -4.64
CA ALA A 88 4.31 -7.17 -3.62
C ALA A 88 3.63 -8.28 -2.81
N GLN A 89 4.22 -9.47 -2.81
CA GLN A 89 3.81 -10.68 -2.07
C GLN A 89 4.56 -10.82 -0.74
N ILE A 90 4.55 -9.77 0.06
CA ILE A 90 5.11 -9.78 1.42
C ILE A 90 4.00 -9.81 2.46
N LYS A 91 4.32 -10.33 3.65
CA LYS A 91 3.42 -10.23 4.80
C LYS A 91 3.31 -8.77 5.23
N LYS A 92 2.08 -8.26 5.30
CA LYS A 92 1.78 -6.86 5.63
C LYS A 92 1.11 -6.78 7.00
N PRO A 93 1.46 -5.80 7.83
CA PRO A 93 0.75 -5.57 9.09
C PRO A 93 -0.66 -5.04 8.81
N THR A 94 -1.60 -5.35 9.70
CA THR A 94 -3.00 -4.92 9.59
C THR A 94 -3.39 -4.03 10.76
N ILE A 95 -4.37 -3.14 10.54
CA ILE A 95 -4.92 -2.26 11.58
C ILE A 95 -6.26 -2.83 12.03
N LYS A 96 -6.40 -3.10 13.33
CA LYS A 96 -7.58 -3.73 13.92
C LYS A 96 -7.97 -3.08 15.24
N GLY A 97 -9.25 -3.12 15.58
CA GLY A 97 -9.74 -2.62 16.86
C GLY A 97 -11.27 -2.65 16.91
N VAL A 98 -11.82 -3.04 18.06
CA VAL A 98 -13.27 -2.99 18.30
C VAL A 98 -13.71 -1.75 19.06
N THR A 99 -12.76 -0.96 19.56
CA THR A 99 -12.98 0.36 20.19
C THR A 99 -12.09 1.41 19.51
N GLU A 100 -12.37 2.70 19.73
CA GLU A 100 -11.55 3.79 19.16
C GLU A 100 -10.10 3.71 19.66
N LYS A 101 -9.93 3.52 20.98
CA LYS A 101 -8.61 3.40 21.62
C LYS A 101 -7.81 2.22 21.07
N GLU A 102 -8.44 1.06 20.86
CA GLU A 102 -7.76 -0.09 20.25
C GLU A 102 -7.34 0.21 18.81
N LEU A 103 -8.20 0.87 18.04
CA LEU A 103 -7.91 1.21 16.64
C LEU A 103 -6.76 2.22 16.55
N GLU A 104 -6.73 3.21 17.44
CA GLU A 104 -5.66 4.18 17.54
C GLU A 104 -4.32 3.51 17.91
N GLN A 105 -4.30 2.72 18.99
CA GLN A 105 -3.09 2.01 19.42
C GLN A 105 -2.61 1.02 18.35
N SER A 106 -3.53 0.34 17.67
CA SER A 106 -3.17 -0.52 16.54
C SER A 106 -2.60 0.27 15.37
N THR A 107 -3.04 1.51 15.15
CA THR A 107 -2.49 2.38 14.09
C THR A 107 -1.08 2.82 14.45
N ASP A 108 -0.83 3.20 15.70
CA ASP A 108 0.51 3.61 16.15
C ASP A 108 1.52 2.45 16.02
N ASN A 109 1.14 1.25 16.48
CA ASN A 109 1.96 0.05 16.30
C ASN A 109 2.17 -0.30 14.81
N TRP A 110 1.13 -0.15 14.00
CA TRP A 110 1.20 -0.39 12.57
C TRP A 110 2.19 0.56 11.89
N LEU A 111 2.23 1.85 12.26
CA LEU A 111 3.19 2.81 11.72
C LEU A 111 4.65 2.40 11.99
N VAL A 112 4.93 1.88 13.19
CA VAL A 112 6.27 1.34 13.53
C VAL A 112 6.62 0.13 12.65
N GLU A 113 5.65 -0.77 12.40
CA GLU A 113 5.87 -1.91 11.51
C GLU A 113 6.06 -1.49 10.04
N ILE A 114 5.31 -0.49 9.58
CA ILE A 114 5.48 0.07 8.24
C ILE A 114 6.88 0.66 8.09
N ASP A 115 7.32 1.45 9.05
CA ASP A 115 8.62 2.10 9.00
C ASP A 115 9.78 1.11 8.98
N SER A 116 9.67 0.03 9.76
CA SER A 116 10.73 -0.98 9.87
C SER A 116 10.73 -2.03 8.75
N LYS A 117 9.60 -2.23 8.06
CA LYS A 117 9.46 -3.33 7.09
C LYS A 117 9.05 -2.88 5.70
N ILE A 118 8.02 -2.06 5.60
CA ILE A 118 7.41 -1.71 4.31
C ILE A 118 8.17 -0.59 3.61
N ILE A 119 8.60 0.44 4.34
CA ILE A 119 9.41 1.51 3.77
C ILE A 119 10.75 0.98 3.23
N PRO A 120 11.56 0.21 3.99
CA PRO A 120 12.78 -0.40 3.46
C PRO A 120 12.52 -1.34 2.29
N PHE A 121 11.43 -2.11 2.31
CA PHE A 121 11.07 -2.95 1.17
C PHE A 121 10.84 -2.13 -0.09
N ILE A 122 10.12 -1.00 0.00
CA ILE A 122 9.88 -0.13 -1.15
C ILE A 122 11.19 0.48 -1.65
N GLU A 123 12.06 0.94 -0.75
CA GLU A 123 13.35 1.53 -1.10
C GLU A 123 14.28 0.52 -1.79
N GLN A 124 14.31 -0.73 -1.32
CA GLN A 124 15.09 -1.80 -1.94
C GLN A 124 14.58 -2.20 -3.32
N HIS A 125 13.30 -1.93 -3.62
CA HIS A 125 12.66 -2.27 -4.89
C HIS A 125 12.23 -1.02 -5.68
N ALA A 126 13.00 0.06 -5.53
CA ALA A 126 12.74 1.34 -6.20
C ALA A 126 13.12 1.36 -7.70
N THR A 127 13.50 0.22 -8.29
CA THR A 127 13.89 0.12 -9.71
C THR A 127 13.34 -1.14 -10.35
N HIS A 128 13.12 -1.12 -11.67
CA HIS A 128 12.72 -2.30 -12.44
C HIS A 128 13.68 -3.46 -12.26
N LYS A 129 14.99 -3.19 -12.21
CA LYS A 129 16.03 -4.21 -12.00
C LYS A 129 15.89 -4.89 -10.64
N ALA A 130 15.67 -4.12 -9.59
CA ALA A 130 15.46 -4.68 -8.26
C ALA A 130 14.17 -5.51 -8.18
N ILE A 131 13.09 -5.05 -8.83
CA ILE A 131 11.83 -5.79 -8.92
C ILE A 131 12.03 -7.11 -9.67
N LEU A 132 12.66 -7.08 -10.85
CA LEU A 132 12.90 -8.24 -11.71
C LEU A 132 13.73 -9.32 -11.01
N ASN A 133 14.71 -8.91 -10.21
CA ASN A 133 15.60 -9.84 -9.49
C ASN A 133 14.98 -10.39 -8.19
N SER A 134 13.77 -9.97 -7.83
CA SER A 134 13.13 -10.31 -6.56
C SER A 134 12.01 -11.33 -6.74
N ASN A 135 12.01 -12.36 -5.91
CA ASN A 135 10.91 -13.34 -5.84
C ASN A 135 9.75 -12.89 -4.93
N LEU A 136 9.77 -11.64 -4.46
CA LEU A 136 8.77 -11.06 -3.56
C LEU A 136 7.60 -10.40 -4.32
N PHE A 137 7.49 -10.64 -5.62
CA PHE A 137 6.46 -10.05 -6.47
C PHE A 137 5.60 -11.08 -7.16
N TYR A 138 4.31 -10.81 -7.12
CA TYR A 138 3.34 -11.41 -8.02
C TYR A 138 3.38 -10.70 -9.36
N ILE A 139 3.54 -11.48 -10.43
CA ILE A 139 3.34 -11.04 -11.80
C ILE A 139 2.05 -11.71 -12.30
N SER A 140 1.08 -10.90 -12.72
CA SER A 140 -0.18 -11.41 -13.25
C SER A 140 0.06 -12.22 -14.52
N LYS A 141 -0.61 -13.38 -14.62
CA LYS A 141 -0.57 -14.24 -15.82
C LYS A 141 -1.19 -13.58 -17.04
N PHE A 142 -2.17 -12.71 -16.82
CA PHE A 142 -2.69 -11.86 -17.89
C PHE A 142 -1.61 -10.88 -18.34
N ARG A 143 -1.20 -10.86 -19.61
CA ARG A 143 -0.11 -9.99 -20.13
C ARG A 143 1.23 -10.16 -19.38
N GLU A 144 1.54 -11.37 -18.90
CA GLU A 144 2.78 -11.68 -18.18
C GLU A 144 4.02 -11.33 -19.01
N LYS A 145 4.04 -11.72 -20.29
CA LYS A 145 5.16 -11.47 -21.21
C LYS A 145 5.45 -9.98 -21.37
N GLU A 146 4.43 -9.14 -21.45
CA GLU A 146 4.59 -7.69 -21.60
C GLU A 146 5.15 -7.04 -20.33
N ARG A 147 4.73 -7.52 -19.15
CA ARG A 147 5.30 -7.05 -17.87
C ARG A 147 6.78 -7.40 -17.76
N LEU A 148 7.14 -8.64 -18.10
CA LEU A 148 8.52 -9.10 -18.08
C LEU A 148 9.38 -8.33 -19.09
N ASP A 149 8.89 -8.10 -20.31
CA ASP A 149 9.60 -7.30 -21.31
C ASP A 149 9.89 -5.87 -20.81
N ILE A 150 8.92 -5.21 -20.17
CA ILE A 150 9.13 -3.87 -19.59
C ILE A 150 10.18 -3.91 -18.49
N LEU A 151 10.09 -4.88 -17.58
CA LEU A 151 11.07 -5.05 -16.51
C LEU A 151 12.47 -5.27 -17.09
N GLU A 152 12.64 -6.19 -18.02
CA GLU A 152 13.93 -6.50 -18.65
C GLU A 152 14.51 -5.32 -19.44
N ARG A 153 13.68 -4.64 -20.24
CA ARG A 153 14.09 -3.50 -21.07
C ARG A 153 14.54 -2.31 -20.23
N LYS A 154 13.85 -2.02 -19.11
CA LYS A 154 14.17 -0.91 -18.20
C LYS A 154 15.14 -1.26 -17.08
N SER A 155 15.64 -2.50 -17.05
CA SER A 155 16.67 -2.95 -16.10
C SER A 155 18.11 -2.79 -16.62
N LYS A 156 18.26 -2.34 -17.87
CA LYS A 156 19.56 -2.11 -18.54
C LYS A 156 20.07 -0.72 -18.22
#